data_AF-A0A922I3K2-F1
#
_entry.id   AF-A0A922I3K2-F1
#
_cell.length_a   1.000
_cell.length_b   1.000
_cell.length_c   1.000
_cell.angle_alpha   90.00
_cell.angle_beta   90.00
_cell.angle_gamma   90.00
#
_symmetry.space_group_name_H-M   'P 1'
#
loop_
_entity.id
_entity.type
_entity.pdbx_description
1 polymer ?
#
loop_
_entity_poly.entity_id
_entity_poly.type
_entity_poly.pdbx_seq_one_letter_code
_entity_poly.pdbx_strand_id
1 'polypeptide(L)'
;MDIDIPNEISIYNFIHSHIVEINALKKQCQTKQCKNVLQRVPRHIRRRAASNNPKRLPKNLQKFIPQIKSTNKTLLNKRSSKRRQCKRKIRKRNKDSRRTILHMWFTKRFKMELLWNIFIPWKNNMKNQRILYRGTKNGSLCYYLPFLKTFLLQSLDSNIESIYGQLSNFIPALQLEQLKTVPVHHSIKINLYEYEKYPYNLIGPCDVVKIERNDNLSLSFTAHQLFFEAILEQFLKHNITLSFEPIDCSCVRLYGPHSFARLSKKIGKKIPTLEHEKWHGLDLDQSTNLDFSMFFNNLEKEIIALKQYRLDNQIETIEILIPNQNLKKIWNKINANMAHLVGGLRDLEVMTVDTNTLLYPRIGYRDCMFNRDKNPNTSCAIGFNFENKYIIRSHEILSSLDTYHSVDKIVCNIIDPENALIQVMVDYLRGTPNTDDIIIVPKSLDHLSISTDDGDCLKTENIINTVNDDDHEPIGLIEYGCFSMRMAHSRAIGIISLQGLEKLFMVNQNRTANVYIGQNKI
;
A
#
# COMPACT_ATOMS: atom_id res chain seq x y z
N MET A 1 45.52 32.69 -29.90
CA MET A 1 45.96 33.21 -28.60
C MET A 1 46.56 32.04 -27.86
N ASP A 2 47.88 31.95 -27.91
CA ASP A 2 48.63 30.92 -27.20
C ASP A 2 48.53 31.21 -25.70
N ILE A 3 48.06 30.22 -24.94
CA ILE A 3 47.95 30.34 -23.49
C ILE A 3 49.37 30.15 -22.94
N ASP A 4 50.02 31.25 -22.56
CA ASP A 4 51.31 31.21 -21.88
C ASP A 4 51.17 30.45 -20.56
N ILE A 5 51.69 29.22 -20.53
CA ILE A 5 51.75 28.40 -19.33
C ILE A 5 53.00 28.84 -18.57
N PRO A 6 52.89 29.31 -17.32
CA PRO A 6 54.06 29.75 -16.56
C PRO A 6 55.00 28.57 -16.28
N ASN A 7 56.30 28.77 -16.57
CA ASN A 7 57.36 27.77 -16.36
C ASN A 7 57.58 27.42 -14.87
N GLU A 8 57.14 28.28 -13.96
CA GLU A 8 57.29 28.09 -12.52
C GLU A 8 55.98 28.40 -11.78
N ILE A 9 55.59 27.49 -10.89
CA ILE A 9 54.38 27.62 -10.06
C ILE A 9 54.82 27.84 -8.62
N SER A 10 54.39 28.95 -8.02
CA SER A 10 54.59 29.19 -6.59
C SER A 10 53.75 28.20 -5.76
N ILE A 11 54.42 27.25 -5.13
CA ILE A 11 53.80 26.20 -4.30
C ILE A 11 52.96 26.84 -3.18
N TYR A 12 53.44 27.93 -2.58
CA TYR A 12 52.74 28.61 -1.51
C TYR A 12 51.39 29.17 -1.99
N ASN A 13 51.39 29.91 -3.11
CA ASN A 13 50.16 30.50 -3.65
C ASN A 13 49.18 29.42 -4.12
N PHE A 14 49.68 28.33 -4.70
CA PHE A 14 48.88 27.18 -5.11
C PHE A 14 48.25 26.47 -3.91
N ILE A 15 49.00 26.21 -2.84
CA ILE A 15 48.44 25.61 -1.62
C ILE A 15 47.46 26.57 -0.96
N HIS A 16 47.75 27.87 -0.94
CA HIS A 16 46.89 28.89 -0.34
C HIS A 16 45.54 28.99 -1.05
N SER A 17 45.50 28.98 -2.39
CA SER A 17 44.25 28.98 -3.16
C SER A 17 43.41 27.72 -2.92
N HIS A 18 44.05 26.56 -2.72
CA HIS A 18 43.40 25.27 -2.49
C HIS A 18 43.22 24.90 -1.00
N ILE A 19 43.55 25.78 -0.05
CA ILE A 19 43.58 25.42 1.38
C ILE A 19 42.20 25.07 1.94
N VAL A 20 41.14 25.72 1.43
CA VAL A 20 39.75 25.42 1.80
C VAL A 20 39.35 24.03 1.31
N GLU A 21 39.74 23.67 0.09
CA GLU A 21 39.49 22.35 -0.50
C GLU A 21 40.26 21.26 0.25
N ILE A 22 41.54 21.50 0.55
CA ILE A 22 42.39 20.61 1.35
C ILE A 22 41.79 20.40 2.74
N ASN A 23 41.32 21.46 3.39
CA ASN A 23 40.68 21.38 4.71
C ASN A 23 39.34 20.65 4.65
N ALA A 24 38.53 20.88 3.60
CA ALA A 24 37.30 20.14 3.36
C ALA A 24 37.58 18.64 3.13
N LEU A 25 38.60 18.30 2.32
CA LEU A 25 39.08 16.95 2.11
C LEU A 25 39.55 16.30 3.41
N LYS A 26 40.37 16.99 4.19
CA LYS A 26 40.86 16.52 5.51
C LYS A 26 39.70 16.24 6.46
N LYS A 27 38.72 17.14 6.56
CA LYS A 27 37.51 16.96 7.37
C LYS A 27 36.67 15.77 6.89
N GLN A 28 36.51 15.58 5.58
CA GLN A 28 35.79 14.43 5.04
C GLN A 28 36.53 13.10 5.29
N CYS A 29 37.86 13.08 5.17
CA CYS A 29 38.68 11.90 5.43
C CYS A 29 38.66 11.50 6.92
N GLN A 30 38.69 12.49 7.82
CA GLN A 30 38.66 12.26 9.27
C GLN A 30 37.28 11.82 9.78
N THR A 31 36.19 12.37 9.23
CA THR A 31 34.82 12.08 9.70
C THR A 31 34.24 10.76 9.18
N LYS A 32 34.73 10.24 8.04
CA LYS A 32 34.08 9.12 7.34
C LYS A 32 34.63 7.72 7.68
N GLN A 33 35.82 7.59 8.26
CA GLN A 33 36.41 6.27 8.49
C GLN A 33 36.27 5.83 9.95
N CYS A 34 35.25 5.02 10.25
CA CYS A 34 35.19 4.29 11.51
C CYS A 34 36.47 3.46 11.65
N LYS A 35 37.23 3.66 12.74
CA LYS A 35 38.48 2.91 13.03
C LYS A 35 38.26 1.39 12.96
N ASN A 36 37.06 0.93 13.33
CA ASN A 36 36.69 -0.47 13.23
C ASN A 36 36.18 -0.83 11.83
N VAL A 37 36.88 -1.75 11.16
CA VAL A 37 36.53 -2.32 9.84
C VAL A 37 35.09 -2.84 9.81
N LEU A 38 34.60 -3.43 10.90
CA LEU A 38 33.24 -3.96 11.03
C LEU A 38 32.17 -2.85 10.96
N GLN A 39 32.52 -1.63 11.34
CA GLN A 39 31.63 -0.46 11.37
C GLN A 39 31.69 0.38 10.09
N ARG A 40 32.69 0.18 9.22
CA ARG A 40 32.78 0.86 7.90
C ARG A 40 31.58 0.55 6.99
N VAL A 41 30.88 -0.56 7.23
CA VAL A 41 29.66 -0.94 6.50
C VAL A 41 28.45 -0.12 6.99
N PRO A 42 27.55 0.32 6.08
CA PRO A 42 26.29 0.98 6.45
C PRO A 42 25.45 0.16 7.43
N ARG A 43 24.73 0.84 8.35
CA ARG A 43 23.95 0.20 9.43
C ARG A 43 23.04 -0.94 8.95
N HIS A 44 22.40 -0.81 7.79
CA HIS A 44 21.48 -1.81 7.24
C HIS A 44 22.15 -3.05 6.64
N ILE A 45 23.47 -3.01 6.37
CA ILE A 45 24.25 -4.15 5.85
C ILE A 45 25.05 -4.83 6.98
N ARG A 46 25.29 -4.13 8.11
CA ARG A 46 26.04 -4.67 9.26
C ARG A 46 25.45 -5.99 9.76
N ARG A 47 26.32 -6.95 10.08
CA ARG A 47 25.96 -8.27 10.62
C ARG A 47 26.57 -8.46 12.00
N ARG A 48 25.73 -8.78 12.99
CA ARG A 48 26.17 -8.99 14.39
C ARG A 48 27.25 -10.06 14.53
N ALA A 49 27.14 -11.15 13.76
CA ALA A 49 28.08 -12.27 13.80
C ALA A 49 29.31 -12.09 12.87
N ALA A 50 29.58 -10.88 12.37
CA ALA A 50 30.71 -10.61 11.49
C ALA A 50 32.07 -10.74 12.20
N SER A 51 32.13 -10.46 13.51
CA SER A 51 33.33 -10.66 14.34
C SER A 51 33.77 -12.13 14.36
N ASN A 52 32.81 -13.05 14.47
CA ASN A 52 33.09 -14.49 14.56
C ASN A 52 33.27 -15.13 13.18
N ASN A 53 32.68 -14.56 12.13
CA ASN A 53 32.78 -15.08 10.77
C ASN A 53 32.96 -13.93 9.76
N PRO A 54 34.21 -13.64 9.33
CA PRO A 54 34.51 -12.52 8.43
C PRO A 54 33.85 -12.69 7.05
N LYS A 55 33.49 -13.91 6.62
CA LYS A 55 32.77 -14.15 5.34
C LYS A 55 31.40 -13.47 5.26
N ARG A 56 30.89 -12.93 6.38
CA ARG A 56 29.64 -12.16 6.43
C ARG A 56 29.79 -10.70 6.00
N LEU A 57 31.01 -10.25 5.70
CA LEU A 57 31.31 -8.90 5.21
C LEU A 57 31.62 -8.91 3.71
N PRO A 58 31.54 -7.76 3.03
CA PRO A 58 31.99 -7.62 1.64
C PRO A 58 33.45 -8.06 1.48
N LYS A 59 33.79 -8.73 0.36
CA LYS A 59 35.14 -9.26 0.09
C LYS A 59 36.25 -8.23 0.30
N ASN A 60 36.01 -6.98 -0.10
CA ASN A 60 36.99 -5.89 0.04
C ASN A 60 37.29 -5.57 1.51
N LEU A 61 36.29 -5.67 2.41
CA LEU A 61 36.47 -5.41 3.83
C LEU A 61 37.04 -6.60 4.59
N GLN A 62 36.89 -7.83 4.07
CA GLN A 62 37.47 -9.02 4.68
C GLN A 62 38.99 -8.94 4.77
N LYS A 63 39.65 -8.29 3.80
CA LYS A 63 41.11 -8.13 3.75
C LYS A 63 41.69 -7.32 4.92
N PHE A 64 40.90 -6.40 5.48
CA PHE A 64 41.32 -5.54 6.59
C PHE A 64 41.02 -6.15 7.96
N ILE A 65 40.34 -7.29 8.02
CA ILE A 65 40.11 -7.99 9.28
C ILE A 65 41.37 -8.81 9.54
N PRO A 66 42.07 -8.59 10.67
CA PRO A 66 43.19 -9.45 11.02
C PRO A 66 42.69 -10.90 11.02
N GLN A 67 43.42 -11.79 10.32
CA GLN A 67 43.07 -13.21 10.32
C GLN A 67 43.06 -13.67 11.79
N ILE A 68 41.87 -13.88 12.34
CA ILE A 68 41.73 -14.48 13.67
C ILE A 68 42.26 -15.91 13.48
N LYS A 69 43.56 -16.11 13.77
CA LYS A 69 44.15 -17.44 13.90
C LYS A 69 43.24 -18.18 14.88
N SER A 70 42.60 -19.25 14.42
CA SER A 70 41.57 -19.94 15.16
C SER A 70 42.15 -20.62 16.41
N THR A 71 42.26 -19.89 17.52
CA THR A 71 42.64 -20.44 18.82
C THR A 71 41.50 -21.19 19.50
N ASN A 72 40.26 -21.11 18.99
CA ASN A 72 39.13 -21.85 19.56
C ASN A 72 38.68 -23.02 18.66
N LYS A 73 39.47 -24.11 18.70
CA LYS A 73 39.09 -25.44 18.17
C LYS A 73 37.94 -26.10 18.96
N THR A 74 37.47 -25.52 20.06
CA THR A 74 36.56 -26.16 21.02
C THR A 74 35.07 -26.21 20.64
N LEU A 75 34.64 -25.62 19.51
CA LEU A 75 33.22 -25.61 19.11
C LEU A 75 32.84 -26.58 17.98
N LEU A 76 33.77 -27.39 17.47
CA LEU A 76 33.56 -28.17 16.25
C LEU A 76 32.85 -29.53 16.46
N ASN A 77 32.83 -30.11 17.67
CA ASN A 77 32.50 -31.54 17.81
C ASN A 77 31.12 -31.94 18.39
N LYS A 78 30.15 -31.04 18.62
CA LYS A 78 28.84 -31.43 19.23
C LYS A 78 27.57 -31.28 18.36
N ARG A 79 27.67 -31.07 17.04
CA ARG A 79 26.52 -30.56 16.24
C ARG A 79 25.92 -31.46 15.16
N SER A 80 26.42 -32.67 14.90
CA SER A 80 25.93 -33.50 13.79
C SER A 80 24.53 -34.09 14.03
N SER A 81 24.21 -34.57 15.25
CA SER A 81 22.91 -35.20 15.56
C SER A 81 21.74 -34.19 15.61
N LYS A 82 21.90 -33.05 16.30
CA LYS A 82 20.88 -31.97 16.37
C LYS A 82 20.54 -31.38 15.00
N ARG A 83 21.49 -31.33 14.06
CA ARG A 83 21.27 -30.81 12.69
C ARG A 83 20.29 -31.68 11.89
N ARG A 84 20.34 -33.00 12.04
CA ARG A 84 19.46 -33.96 11.32
C ARG A 84 18.03 -33.92 11.87
N GLN A 85 17.83 -33.86 13.19
CA GLN A 85 16.50 -33.69 13.80
C GLN A 85 15.83 -32.37 13.40
N CYS A 86 16.59 -31.28 13.27
CA CYS A 86 16.05 -29.99 12.84
C CYS A 86 15.54 -30.01 11.37
N LYS A 87 16.24 -30.71 10.47
CA LYS A 87 15.80 -30.86 9.05
C LYS A 87 14.46 -31.60 8.93
N ARG A 88 14.25 -32.67 9.71
CA ARG A 88 12.97 -33.43 9.73
C ARG A 88 11.80 -32.58 10.25
N LYS A 89 12.02 -31.78 11.30
CA LYS A 89 11.01 -30.83 11.83
C LYS A 89 10.69 -29.70 10.85
N ILE A 90 11.68 -29.19 10.10
CA ILE A 90 11.47 -28.18 9.05
C ILE A 90 10.63 -28.75 7.89
N ARG A 91 10.90 -29.99 7.46
CA ARG A 91 10.10 -30.66 6.41
C ARG A 91 8.63 -30.86 6.82
N LYS A 92 8.36 -31.23 8.09
CA LYS A 92 6.98 -31.33 8.61
C LYS A 92 6.30 -29.96 8.73
N ARG A 93 7.02 -28.92 9.19
CA ARG A 93 6.49 -27.54 9.27
C ARG A 93 6.22 -26.92 7.89
N ASN A 94 6.94 -27.32 6.85
CA ASN A 94 6.70 -26.86 5.48
C ASN A 94 5.41 -27.43 4.83
N LYS A 95 4.64 -28.28 5.52
CA LYS A 95 3.36 -28.82 5.03
C LYS A 95 2.14 -27.95 5.34
N ASP A 96 2.28 -26.90 6.16
CA ASP A 96 1.15 -26.01 6.46
C ASP A 96 0.78 -25.24 5.18
N SER A 97 -0.41 -25.51 4.63
CA SER A 97 -0.93 -24.93 3.38
C SER A 97 -1.03 -23.40 3.44
N ARG A 98 -1.16 -22.85 4.64
CA ARG A 98 -1.27 -21.41 4.91
C ARG A 98 0.03 -20.66 4.70
N ARG A 99 1.14 -21.37 4.47
CA ARG A 99 2.46 -20.76 4.23
C ARG A 99 2.63 -20.43 2.76
N THR A 100 2.88 -19.16 2.51
CA THR A 100 3.24 -18.67 1.18
C THR A 100 4.60 -19.18 0.71
N ILE A 101 4.83 -19.15 -0.60
CA ILE A 101 6.08 -19.58 -1.24
C ILE A 101 7.29 -18.81 -0.68
N LEU A 102 7.12 -17.51 -0.41
CA LEU A 102 8.15 -16.63 0.15
C LEU A 102 8.18 -16.64 1.69
N HIS A 103 7.40 -17.47 2.38
CA HIS A 103 7.29 -17.50 3.84
C HIS A 103 8.65 -17.62 4.53
N MET A 104 9.56 -18.47 4.03
CA MET A 104 10.90 -18.64 4.61
C MET A 104 11.80 -17.39 4.42
N TRP A 105 11.57 -16.60 3.37
CA TRP A 105 12.30 -15.35 3.15
C TRP A 105 11.83 -14.28 4.13
N PHE A 106 10.51 -14.17 4.32
CA PHE A 106 9.88 -13.20 5.20
C PHE A 106 10.04 -13.53 6.68
N THR A 107 9.81 -14.77 7.12
CA THR A 107 10.05 -15.19 8.53
C THR A 107 11.43 -14.85 9.07
N LYS A 108 12.46 -14.82 8.21
CA LYS A 108 13.83 -14.45 8.61
C LYS A 108 14.03 -12.94 8.80
N ARG A 109 13.14 -12.11 8.29
CA ARG A 109 13.31 -10.65 8.14
C ARG A 109 12.16 -9.83 8.74
N PHE A 110 10.97 -10.40 8.82
CA PHE A 110 9.72 -9.79 9.24
C PHE A 110 9.12 -10.58 10.39
N LYS A 111 8.26 -9.91 11.14
CA LYS A 111 7.24 -10.55 11.96
C LYS A 111 6.14 -11.05 11.02
N MET A 112 5.77 -12.31 11.19
CA MET A 112 4.69 -12.93 10.42
C MET A 112 3.45 -13.00 11.30
N GLU A 113 2.30 -12.68 10.72
CA GLU A 113 0.99 -12.84 11.35
C GLU A 113 0.11 -13.75 10.49
N LEU A 114 -0.80 -14.47 11.13
CA LEU A 114 -1.78 -15.32 10.46
C LEU A 114 -3.05 -14.49 10.27
N LEU A 115 -3.29 -14.05 9.03
CA LEU A 115 -4.45 -13.25 8.65
C LEU A 115 -5.09 -13.89 7.41
N TRP A 116 -6.42 -13.94 7.38
CA TRP A 116 -7.19 -14.51 6.25
C TRP A 116 -6.73 -15.92 5.87
N ASN A 117 -6.47 -16.74 6.89
CA ASN A 117 -5.97 -18.09 6.74
C ASN A 117 -4.60 -18.21 6.01
N ILE A 118 -3.81 -17.13 5.94
CA ILE A 118 -2.47 -17.09 5.32
C ILE A 118 -1.46 -16.42 6.25
N PHE A 119 -0.21 -16.90 6.24
CA PHE A 119 0.89 -16.19 6.90
C PHE A 119 1.41 -15.02 6.07
N ILE A 120 1.20 -13.80 6.56
CA ILE A 120 1.53 -12.54 5.88
C ILE A 120 2.65 -11.81 6.63
N PRO A 121 3.60 -11.17 5.91
CA PRO A 121 4.60 -10.32 6.55
C PRO A 121 3.96 -9.04 7.11
N TRP A 122 3.98 -8.89 8.43
CA TRP A 122 3.39 -7.73 9.11
C TRP A 122 4.30 -6.50 9.11
N LYS A 123 5.45 -6.59 9.79
CA LYS A 123 6.46 -5.52 9.89
C LYS A 123 7.87 -6.06 9.88
N ASN A 124 8.83 -5.26 9.43
CA ASN A 124 10.23 -5.64 9.42
C ASN A 124 10.77 -5.80 10.87
N ASN A 125 11.74 -6.69 11.07
CA ASN A 125 12.45 -6.82 12.36
C ASN A 125 13.35 -5.60 12.64
N MET A 126 13.69 -4.82 11.61
CA MET A 126 14.38 -3.55 11.73
C MET A 126 13.39 -2.38 11.71
N LYS A 127 13.68 -1.31 12.45
CA LYS A 127 12.94 -0.04 12.32
C LYS A 127 13.25 0.59 10.96
N ASN A 128 12.37 0.44 9.98
CA ASN A 128 12.55 0.94 8.62
C ASN A 128 11.42 1.86 8.10
N GLN A 129 10.40 2.19 8.89
CA GLN A 129 9.26 3.01 8.46
C GLN A 129 9.68 4.32 7.77
N ARG A 130 10.59 5.11 8.37
CA ARG A 130 11.11 6.35 7.75
C ARG A 130 11.92 6.09 6.47
N ILE A 131 12.56 4.94 6.36
CA ILE A 131 13.30 4.54 5.16
C ILE A 131 12.32 4.20 4.04
N LEU A 132 11.24 3.49 4.38
CA LEU A 132 10.16 3.18 3.44
C LEU A 132 9.52 4.48 2.93
N TYR A 133 9.12 5.38 3.83
CA TYR A 133 8.58 6.69 3.43
C TYR A 133 9.54 7.49 2.52
N ARG A 134 10.84 7.56 2.83
CA ARG A 134 11.81 8.22 1.93
C ARG A 134 11.91 7.52 0.57
N GLY A 135 11.70 6.20 0.55
CA GLY A 135 11.71 5.40 -0.66
C GLY A 135 10.48 5.56 -1.53
N THR A 136 9.31 5.97 -1.00
CA THR A 136 8.16 6.33 -1.84
C THR A 136 8.42 7.61 -2.61
N LYS A 137 9.07 8.61 -1.98
CA LYS A 137 9.35 9.90 -2.61
C LYS A 137 10.50 9.86 -3.62
N ASN A 138 11.62 9.24 -3.27
CA ASN A 138 12.87 9.34 -4.04
C ASN A 138 13.43 7.98 -4.49
N GLY A 139 12.66 6.90 -4.36
CA GLY A 139 13.21 5.55 -4.53
C GLY A 139 12.21 4.57 -5.12
N SER A 140 12.37 3.32 -4.70
CA SER A 140 11.46 2.24 -5.04
C SER A 140 11.36 1.25 -3.88
N LEU A 141 10.15 1.04 -3.40
CA LEU A 141 9.79 0.04 -2.40
C LEU A 141 9.25 -1.22 -3.06
N CYS A 142 9.24 -2.31 -2.31
CA CYS A 142 8.67 -3.57 -2.77
C CYS A 142 7.79 -4.20 -1.68
N TYR A 143 6.59 -4.62 -2.07
CA TYR A 143 5.63 -5.31 -1.24
C TYR A 143 5.25 -6.65 -1.88
N TYR A 144 5.03 -7.64 -1.02
CA TYR A 144 4.50 -8.94 -1.43
C TYR A 144 3.06 -9.05 -0.94
N LEU A 145 2.13 -9.26 -1.87
CA LEU A 145 0.68 -9.26 -1.61
C LEU A 145 0.13 -10.67 -1.89
N PRO A 146 0.41 -11.66 -1.02
CA PRO A 146 0.02 -13.06 -1.26
C PRO A 146 -1.49 -13.31 -1.21
N PHE A 147 -2.21 -12.39 -0.58
CA PHE A 147 -3.66 -12.42 -0.41
C PHE A 147 -4.41 -11.94 -1.64
N LEU A 148 -3.73 -11.25 -2.57
CA LEU A 148 -4.30 -10.93 -3.87
C LEU A 148 -4.18 -12.16 -4.77
N LYS A 149 -5.31 -12.60 -5.30
CA LYS A 149 -5.45 -13.76 -6.19
C LYS A 149 -6.06 -13.30 -7.50
N THR A 150 -5.69 -13.98 -8.57
CA THR A 150 -6.23 -13.73 -9.90
C THR A 150 -6.99 -14.96 -10.35
N PHE A 151 -8.24 -14.77 -10.76
CA PHE A 151 -9.10 -15.81 -11.31
C PHE A 151 -9.59 -15.38 -12.68
N LEU A 152 -9.77 -16.35 -13.56
CA LEU A 152 -10.41 -16.13 -14.83
C LEU A 152 -11.87 -16.55 -14.75
N LEU A 153 -12.74 -15.67 -15.20
CA LEU A 153 -14.17 -15.90 -15.32
C LEU A 153 -14.49 -16.35 -16.74
N GLN A 154 -15.14 -17.50 -16.88
CA GLN A 154 -15.60 -18.04 -18.14
C GLN A 154 -17.09 -18.41 -18.05
N SER A 155 -17.80 -18.25 -19.15
CA SER A 155 -19.16 -18.76 -19.35
C SER A 155 -19.14 -20.04 -20.18
N LEU A 156 -20.10 -20.93 -19.96
CA LEU A 156 -20.31 -22.12 -20.80
C LEU A 156 -20.49 -21.76 -22.28
N ASP A 157 -21.24 -20.69 -22.57
CA ASP A 157 -21.56 -20.28 -23.93
C ASP A 157 -20.44 -19.48 -24.61
N SER A 158 -19.29 -19.30 -23.94
CA SER A 158 -18.16 -18.46 -24.39
C SER A 158 -18.48 -17.00 -24.77
N ASN A 159 -19.72 -16.55 -24.57
CA ASN A 159 -20.20 -15.21 -24.88
C ASN A 159 -19.99 -14.26 -23.70
N ILE A 160 -19.31 -13.13 -23.92
CA ILE A 160 -19.12 -12.13 -22.85
C ILE A 160 -20.44 -11.49 -22.43
N GLU A 161 -21.41 -11.33 -23.34
CA GLU A 161 -22.68 -10.68 -23.01
C GLU A 161 -23.47 -11.49 -21.98
N SER A 162 -23.36 -12.83 -21.98
CA SER A 162 -23.96 -13.64 -20.91
C SER A 162 -23.24 -13.43 -19.58
N ILE A 163 -21.91 -13.27 -19.61
CA ILE A 163 -21.11 -12.89 -18.42
C ILE A 163 -21.59 -11.54 -17.89
N TYR A 164 -21.75 -10.52 -18.75
CA TYR A 164 -22.23 -9.21 -18.32
C TYR A 164 -23.66 -9.24 -17.78
N GLY A 165 -24.56 -10.01 -18.42
CA GLY A 165 -25.93 -10.17 -17.95
C GLY A 165 -26.04 -10.88 -16.60
N GLN A 166 -25.12 -11.79 -16.28
CA GLN A 166 -25.09 -12.43 -14.96
C GLN A 166 -24.39 -11.55 -13.92
N LEU A 167 -23.38 -10.78 -14.32
CA LEU A 167 -22.68 -9.83 -13.45
C LEU A 167 -23.47 -8.55 -13.17
N SER A 168 -24.46 -8.19 -14.00
CA SER A 168 -25.27 -6.96 -13.80
C SER A 168 -25.98 -6.93 -12.46
N ASN A 169 -26.28 -8.09 -11.89
CA ASN A 169 -26.96 -8.22 -10.59
C ASN A 169 -26.00 -8.01 -9.40
N PHE A 170 -24.69 -8.00 -9.64
CA PHE A 170 -23.65 -7.82 -8.62
C PHE A 170 -22.93 -6.47 -8.75
N ILE A 171 -22.99 -5.84 -9.93
CA ILE A 171 -22.21 -4.65 -10.28
C ILE A 171 -23.17 -3.47 -10.49
N PRO A 172 -22.84 -2.26 -9.98
CA PRO A 172 -23.62 -1.06 -10.29
C PRO A 172 -23.70 -0.80 -11.81
N ALA A 173 -24.84 -0.34 -12.31
CA ALA A 173 -25.06 -0.11 -13.74
C ALA A 173 -23.95 0.75 -14.40
N LEU A 174 -23.56 1.85 -13.76
CA LEU A 174 -22.47 2.72 -14.23
C LEU A 174 -21.14 1.97 -14.41
N GLN A 175 -20.76 1.11 -13.45
CA GLN A 175 -19.52 0.35 -13.53
C GLN A 175 -19.59 -0.78 -14.56
N LEU A 176 -20.78 -1.34 -14.79
CA LEU A 176 -20.99 -2.33 -15.84
C LEU A 176 -20.84 -1.71 -17.23
N GLU A 177 -21.37 -0.50 -17.45
CA GLU A 177 -21.17 0.24 -18.69
C GLU A 177 -19.70 0.58 -18.94
N GLN A 178 -18.99 1.05 -17.90
CA GLN A 178 -17.54 1.24 -17.95
C GLN A 178 -16.81 -0.07 -18.30
N LEU A 179 -17.22 -1.19 -17.69
CA LEU A 179 -16.65 -2.49 -18.02
C LEU A 179 -16.89 -2.84 -19.49
N LYS A 180 -18.06 -2.58 -20.06
CA LYS A 180 -18.37 -2.84 -21.47
C LYS A 180 -17.53 -1.97 -22.41
N THR A 181 -17.33 -0.68 -22.11
CA THR A 181 -16.61 0.25 -22.99
C THR A 181 -15.10 0.08 -22.97
N VAL A 182 -14.54 -0.47 -21.89
CA VAL A 182 -13.08 -0.48 -21.74
C VAL A 182 -12.38 -1.41 -22.74
N PRO A 183 -11.26 -0.94 -23.34
CA PRO A 183 -10.48 -1.73 -24.27
C PRO A 183 -9.83 -2.95 -23.61
N VAL A 184 -9.47 -3.92 -24.46
CA VAL A 184 -8.78 -5.13 -24.02
C VAL A 184 -7.47 -4.77 -23.30
N HIS A 185 -7.15 -5.52 -22.25
CA HIS A 185 -5.94 -5.38 -21.42
C HIS A 185 -5.88 -4.14 -20.51
N HIS A 186 -6.85 -3.23 -20.58
CA HIS A 186 -6.96 -2.15 -19.62
C HIS A 186 -7.65 -2.64 -18.36
N SER A 187 -7.13 -2.21 -17.21
CA SER A 187 -7.67 -2.58 -15.90
C SER A 187 -8.68 -1.57 -15.41
N ILE A 188 -9.79 -2.06 -14.85
CA ILE A 188 -10.80 -1.23 -14.18
C ILE A 188 -10.95 -1.72 -12.74
N LYS A 189 -11.16 -0.79 -11.81
CA LYS A 189 -11.57 -1.13 -10.45
C LYS A 189 -13.09 -1.16 -10.37
N ILE A 190 -13.64 -2.29 -9.96
CA ILE A 190 -15.08 -2.51 -9.83
C ILE A 190 -15.37 -2.97 -8.41
N ASN A 191 -16.49 -2.54 -7.85
CA ASN A 191 -16.99 -3.01 -6.56
C ASN A 191 -18.13 -3.99 -6.81
N LEU A 192 -18.06 -5.19 -6.21
CA LEU A 192 -19.14 -6.17 -6.29
C LEU A 192 -19.93 -6.23 -4.98
N TYR A 193 -21.24 -6.38 -5.12
CA TYR A 193 -22.23 -6.46 -4.06
C TYR A 193 -22.87 -7.83 -4.05
N GLU A 194 -23.63 -8.18 -3.01
CA GLU A 194 -24.48 -9.36 -3.05
C GLU A 194 -25.55 -9.25 -4.15
N TYR A 195 -26.06 -10.40 -4.59
CA TYR A 195 -27.05 -10.51 -5.66
C TYR A 195 -28.26 -9.59 -5.41
N GLU A 196 -28.47 -8.62 -6.31
CA GLU A 196 -29.56 -7.64 -6.29
C GLU A 196 -29.65 -6.79 -5.01
N LYS A 197 -28.55 -6.66 -4.25
CA LYS A 197 -28.54 -5.89 -2.98
C LYS A 197 -27.82 -4.56 -3.06
N TYR A 198 -27.35 -4.12 -4.24
CA TYR A 198 -26.76 -2.79 -4.41
C TYR A 198 -27.75 -1.69 -3.95
N PRO A 199 -27.33 -0.69 -3.12
CA PRO A 199 -25.97 -0.33 -2.68
C PRO A 199 -25.46 -1.01 -1.39
N TYR A 200 -26.24 -1.92 -0.81
CA TYR A 200 -25.93 -2.63 0.42
C TYR A 200 -25.09 -3.90 0.19
N ASN A 201 -24.52 -4.43 1.27
CA ASN A 201 -23.77 -5.69 1.29
C ASN A 201 -22.65 -5.76 0.26
N LEU A 202 -21.72 -4.81 0.36
CA LEU A 202 -20.49 -4.83 -0.44
C LEU A 202 -19.67 -6.10 -0.14
N ILE A 203 -19.36 -6.87 -1.18
CA ILE A 203 -18.43 -8.00 -1.06
C ILE A 203 -17.00 -7.47 -1.01
N GLY A 204 -16.64 -6.61 -1.97
CA GLY A 204 -15.34 -5.94 -2.00
C GLY A 204 -14.95 -5.41 -3.38
N PRO A 205 -13.78 -4.75 -3.46
CA PRO A 205 -13.21 -4.24 -4.70
C PRO A 205 -12.46 -5.35 -5.47
N CYS A 206 -12.50 -5.27 -6.80
CA CYS A 206 -11.75 -6.11 -7.71
C CYS A 206 -11.16 -5.29 -8.86
N ASP A 207 -9.92 -5.60 -9.24
CA ASP A 207 -9.33 -5.16 -10.49
C ASP A 207 -9.74 -6.14 -11.61
N VAL A 208 -10.51 -5.68 -12.60
CA VAL A 208 -11.00 -6.48 -13.71
C VAL A 208 -10.27 -6.12 -15.01
N VAL A 209 -9.93 -7.12 -15.81
CA VAL A 209 -9.23 -6.97 -17.08
C VAL A 209 -9.87 -7.87 -18.13
N LYS A 210 -10.14 -7.32 -19.33
CA LYS A 210 -10.55 -8.11 -20.49
C LYS A 210 -9.36 -8.82 -21.12
N ILE A 211 -9.52 -10.12 -21.35
CA ILE A 211 -8.50 -10.98 -21.94
C ILE A 211 -9.12 -11.78 -23.08
N GLU A 212 -8.57 -11.63 -24.27
CA GLU A 212 -8.88 -12.52 -25.38
C GLU A 212 -8.18 -13.86 -25.18
N ARG A 213 -8.84 -14.99 -25.39
CA ARG A 213 -8.25 -16.33 -25.39
C ARG A 213 -8.89 -17.12 -26.52
N ASN A 214 -8.08 -17.55 -27.49
CA ASN A 214 -8.52 -18.39 -28.61
C ASN A 214 -9.79 -17.82 -29.27
N ASP A 215 -9.75 -16.52 -29.61
CA ASP A 215 -10.84 -15.73 -30.20
C ASP A 215 -12.08 -15.49 -29.31
N ASN A 216 -12.10 -16.04 -28.08
CA ASN A 216 -13.14 -15.78 -27.08
C ASN A 216 -12.65 -14.78 -26.03
N LEU A 217 -13.49 -13.79 -25.73
CA LEU A 217 -13.18 -12.81 -24.70
C LEU A 217 -13.59 -13.35 -23.31
N SER A 218 -12.67 -13.25 -22.36
CA SER A 218 -12.80 -13.69 -20.98
C SER A 218 -12.43 -12.55 -20.03
N LEU A 219 -12.92 -12.62 -18.79
CA LEU A 219 -12.63 -11.59 -17.78
C LEU A 219 -11.69 -12.15 -16.71
N SER A 220 -10.62 -11.41 -16.43
CA SER A 220 -9.71 -11.73 -15.33
C SER A 220 -9.98 -10.81 -14.15
N PHE A 221 -10.26 -11.42 -13.00
CA PHE A 221 -10.55 -10.77 -11.73
C PHE A 221 -9.33 -10.90 -10.82
N THR A 222 -8.75 -9.78 -10.40
CA THR A 222 -7.72 -9.75 -9.37
C THR A 222 -8.26 -9.06 -8.12
N ALA A 223 -8.43 -9.82 -7.04
CA ALA A 223 -9.00 -9.32 -5.80
C ALA A 223 -8.38 -10.03 -4.58
N HIS A 224 -8.86 -9.68 -3.40
CA HIS A 224 -8.47 -10.34 -2.16
C HIS A 224 -9.05 -11.76 -2.08
N GLN A 225 -8.37 -12.71 -1.45
CA GLN A 225 -8.84 -14.10 -1.35
C GLN A 225 -10.27 -14.23 -0.78
N LEU A 226 -10.58 -13.52 0.31
CA LEU A 226 -11.92 -13.52 0.92
C LEU A 226 -13.05 -13.10 -0.03
N PHE A 227 -12.75 -12.19 -0.96
CA PHE A 227 -13.73 -11.74 -1.94
C PHE A 227 -14.14 -12.90 -2.85
N PHE A 228 -13.20 -13.75 -3.24
CA PHE A 228 -13.49 -14.92 -4.07
C PHE A 228 -14.25 -16.00 -3.30
N GLU A 229 -13.91 -16.23 -2.03
CA GLU A 229 -14.66 -17.14 -1.17
C GLU A 229 -16.13 -16.71 -1.09
N ALA A 230 -16.39 -15.42 -0.84
CA ALA A 230 -17.74 -14.86 -0.79
C ALA A 230 -18.50 -14.93 -2.13
N ILE A 231 -17.84 -14.63 -3.25
CA ILE A 231 -18.50 -14.67 -4.57
C ILE A 231 -18.83 -16.10 -4.99
N LEU A 232 -17.92 -17.04 -4.75
CA LEU A 232 -18.19 -18.45 -5.05
C LEU A 232 -19.41 -18.95 -4.29
N GLU A 233 -19.55 -18.59 -3.01
CA GLU A 233 -20.74 -18.92 -2.23
C GLU A 233 -22.02 -18.31 -2.82
N GLN A 234 -21.98 -17.06 -3.26
CA GLN A 234 -23.15 -16.41 -3.89
C GLN A 234 -23.51 -17.06 -5.23
N PHE A 235 -22.52 -17.41 -6.05
CA PHE A 235 -22.76 -18.06 -7.34
C PHE A 235 -23.38 -19.44 -7.18
N LEU A 236 -22.94 -20.21 -6.17
CA LEU A 236 -23.54 -21.48 -5.82
C LEU A 236 -24.98 -21.34 -5.32
N LYS A 237 -25.27 -20.32 -4.49
CA LYS A 237 -26.63 -20.06 -3.98
C LYS A 237 -27.62 -19.70 -5.09
N HIS A 238 -27.17 -18.96 -6.09
CA HIS A 238 -28.01 -18.43 -7.18
C HIS A 238 -27.90 -19.23 -8.49
N ASN A 239 -27.29 -20.42 -8.47
CA ASN A 239 -27.11 -21.31 -9.64
C ASN A 239 -26.53 -20.59 -10.87
N ILE A 240 -25.55 -19.71 -10.66
CA ILE A 240 -24.90 -18.95 -11.73
C ILE A 240 -23.96 -19.87 -12.50
N THR A 241 -24.05 -19.86 -13.83
CA THR A 241 -23.34 -20.78 -14.72
C THR A 241 -21.88 -20.38 -15.02
N LEU A 242 -21.34 -19.40 -14.30
CA LEU A 242 -19.97 -18.92 -14.48
C LEU A 242 -18.97 -19.82 -13.76
N SER A 243 -17.89 -20.18 -14.45
CA SER A 243 -16.77 -20.89 -13.86
C SER A 243 -15.63 -19.93 -13.51
N PHE A 244 -15.00 -20.16 -12.36
CA PHE A 244 -13.78 -19.48 -11.94
C PHE A 244 -12.59 -20.44 -12.06
N GLU A 245 -11.66 -20.12 -12.96
CA GLU A 245 -10.38 -20.83 -13.06
C GLU A 245 -9.31 -20.06 -12.27
N PRO A 246 -8.76 -20.61 -11.17
CA PRO A 246 -7.67 -19.97 -10.44
C PRO A 246 -6.40 -19.94 -11.27
N ILE A 247 -5.75 -18.78 -11.33
CA ILE A 247 -4.43 -18.64 -11.95
C ILE A 247 -3.37 -18.75 -10.85
N ASP A 248 -2.39 -19.63 -11.07
CA ASP A 248 -1.30 -19.93 -10.13
C ASP A 248 -0.22 -18.84 -10.09
N CYS A 249 -0.62 -17.61 -9.78
CA CYS A 249 0.25 -16.45 -9.68
C CYS A 249 0.21 -15.78 -8.30
N SER A 250 1.22 -14.95 -8.04
CA SER A 250 1.33 -14.11 -6.86
C SER A 250 1.58 -12.67 -7.27
N CYS A 251 0.95 -11.73 -6.57
CA CYS A 251 1.14 -10.31 -6.80
C CYS A 251 2.34 -9.75 -6.01
N VAL A 252 3.21 -9.02 -6.71
CA VAL A 252 4.27 -8.18 -6.15
C VAL A 252 4.05 -6.76 -6.59
N ARG A 253 4.08 -5.81 -5.65
CA ARG A 253 3.88 -4.39 -5.95
C ARG A 253 5.14 -3.59 -5.65
N LEU A 254 5.56 -2.76 -6.60
CA LEU A 254 6.61 -1.76 -6.42
C LEU A 254 5.98 -0.38 -6.31
N TYR A 255 6.48 0.44 -5.38
CA TYR A 255 6.01 1.81 -5.15
C TYR A 255 7.16 2.80 -5.22
N GLY A 256 6.95 3.93 -5.92
CA GLY A 256 7.87 5.06 -5.98
C GLY A 256 8.36 5.37 -7.40
N PRO A 257 8.86 6.58 -7.66
CA PRO A 257 9.13 7.11 -9.01
C PRO A 257 10.26 6.41 -9.75
N HIS A 258 11.11 5.63 -9.05
CA HIS A 258 12.18 4.86 -9.67
C HIS A 258 11.89 3.36 -9.71
N SER A 259 10.62 2.97 -9.54
CA SER A 259 10.22 1.56 -9.55
C SER A 259 10.41 0.92 -10.91
N PHE A 260 10.07 1.62 -12.00
CA PHE A 260 10.26 1.12 -13.35
C PHE A 260 11.74 0.93 -13.67
N ALA A 261 12.56 1.95 -13.39
CA ALA A 261 14.02 1.89 -13.59
C ALA A 261 14.69 0.80 -12.76
N ARG A 262 14.21 0.57 -11.53
CA ARG A 262 14.69 -0.53 -10.68
C ARG A 262 14.34 -1.88 -11.30
N LEU A 263 13.11 -2.05 -11.77
CA LEU A 263 12.63 -3.27 -12.37
C LEU A 263 13.43 -3.60 -13.65
N SER A 264 13.53 -2.65 -14.58
CA SER A 264 14.25 -2.82 -15.85
C SER A 264 15.72 -3.20 -15.63
N LYS A 265 16.40 -2.50 -14.71
CA LYS A 265 17.80 -2.79 -14.37
C LYS A 265 18.01 -4.18 -13.76
N LYS A 266 17.06 -4.68 -12.96
CA LYS A 266 17.18 -5.97 -12.25
C LYS A 266 16.77 -7.17 -13.08
N ILE A 267 15.86 -6.97 -14.01
CA ILE A 267 15.38 -8.00 -14.92
C ILE A 267 16.31 -8.11 -16.15
N GLY A 268 17.01 -7.03 -16.50
CA GLY A 268 18.11 -7.06 -17.48
C GLY A 268 17.65 -7.08 -18.95
N LYS A 269 16.35 -6.92 -19.21
CA LYS A 269 15.75 -6.86 -20.55
C LYS A 269 15.06 -5.50 -20.75
N LYS A 270 14.97 -5.02 -22.00
CA LYS A 270 14.22 -3.79 -22.34
C LYS A 270 12.75 -4.07 -22.05
N ILE A 271 12.26 -3.59 -20.90
CA ILE A 271 10.83 -3.60 -20.59
C ILE A 271 10.18 -2.58 -21.54
N PRO A 272 9.07 -2.91 -22.22
CA PRO A 272 8.35 -1.95 -23.05
C PRO A 272 7.95 -0.72 -22.23
N THR A 273 7.80 0.43 -22.89
CA THR A 273 7.15 1.61 -22.27
C THR A 273 5.74 1.21 -21.85
N LEU A 274 5.49 1.19 -20.55
CA LEU A 274 4.20 0.80 -20.00
C LEU A 274 3.24 1.99 -20.11
N GLU A 275 2.18 1.82 -20.90
CA GLU A 275 1.03 2.73 -20.90
C GLU A 275 0.30 2.66 -19.54
N HIS A 276 -0.31 3.79 -19.13
CA HIS A 276 -1.02 3.90 -17.85
C HIS A 276 -2.21 2.94 -17.80
N GLU A 277 -2.35 2.19 -16.71
CA GLU A 277 -3.45 1.26 -16.42
C GLU A 277 -3.66 0.11 -17.43
N LYS A 278 -2.73 -0.06 -18.35
CA LYS A 278 -2.70 -1.19 -19.27
C LYS A 278 -1.80 -2.28 -18.71
N TRP A 279 -2.29 -3.52 -18.78
CA TRP A 279 -1.46 -4.68 -18.51
C TRP A 279 -0.62 -5.04 -19.74
N HIS A 280 0.69 -5.14 -19.53
CA HIS A 280 1.66 -5.60 -20.52
C HIS A 280 2.17 -6.96 -20.07
N GLY A 281 2.02 -7.97 -20.90
CA GLY A 281 2.69 -9.23 -20.62
C GLY A 281 4.17 -9.11 -20.95
N LEU A 282 5.03 -9.74 -20.14
CA LEU A 282 6.47 -9.83 -20.43
C LEU A 282 6.89 -11.26 -20.64
N ASP A 283 7.18 -11.59 -21.89
CA ASP A 283 8.04 -12.73 -22.11
C ASP A 283 9.46 -12.28 -21.84
N LEU A 284 10.10 -12.97 -20.90
CA LEU A 284 11.50 -12.73 -20.71
C LEU A 284 12.24 -13.23 -21.95
N ASP A 285 11.83 -14.31 -22.61
CA ASP A 285 12.71 -14.94 -23.59
C ASP A 285 12.66 -14.41 -25.04
N GLN A 286 11.75 -13.49 -25.38
CA GLN A 286 11.78 -12.80 -26.69
C GLN A 286 11.26 -11.35 -26.63
N SER A 287 11.94 -10.46 -27.36
CA SER A 287 11.62 -9.03 -27.50
C SER A 287 10.66 -8.79 -28.66
N THR A 288 9.44 -9.29 -28.57
CA THR A 288 8.36 -9.01 -29.53
C THR A 288 7.11 -8.60 -28.77
N ASN A 289 6.37 -7.63 -29.33
CA ASN A 289 5.05 -7.25 -28.85
C ASN A 289 4.17 -8.51 -28.84
N LEU A 290 3.91 -9.03 -27.65
CA LEU A 290 3.10 -10.22 -27.44
C LEU A 290 1.78 -9.77 -26.81
N ASP A 291 0.67 -10.22 -27.39
CA ASP A 291 -0.66 -9.96 -26.88
C ASP A 291 -0.85 -10.58 -25.48
N PHE A 292 -1.54 -9.86 -24.59
CA PHE A 292 -1.81 -10.29 -23.22
C PHE A 292 -2.56 -11.64 -23.15
N SER A 293 -3.31 -11.96 -24.22
CA SER A 293 -4.03 -13.22 -24.45
C SER A 293 -3.13 -14.45 -24.34
N MET A 294 -1.94 -14.39 -24.95
CA MET A 294 -0.96 -15.48 -24.95
C MET A 294 -0.28 -15.69 -23.58
N PHE A 295 -0.37 -14.74 -22.65
CA PHE A 295 0.33 -14.82 -21.36
C PHE A 295 -0.30 -15.79 -20.38
N PHE A 296 -1.63 -15.84 -20.31
CA PHE A 296 -2.29 -16.79 -19.42
C PHE A 296 -2.42 -18.19 -20.03
N ASN A 297 -2.26 -18.31 -21.35
CA ASN A 297 -2.21 -19.60 -22.04
C ASN A 297 -0.87 -20.32 -21.81
N ASN A 298 0.24 -19.58 -21.63
CA ASN A 298 1.57 -20.13 -21.33
C ASN A 298 1.96 -19.88 -19.86
N LEU A 299 1.50 -20.75 -18.96
CA LEU A 299 1.82 -20.74 -17.52
C LEU A 299 3.32 -20.96 -17.19
N GLU A 300 4.16 -21.22 -18.20
CA GLU A 300 5.60 -21.47 -18.06
C GLU A 300 6.47 -20.19 -18.04
N LYS A 301 5.90 -19.02 -18.36
CA LYS A 301 6.67 -17.76 -18.47
C LYS A 301 7.24 -17.29 -17.13
N GLU A 302 8.36 -16.55 -17.15
CA GLU A 302 8.97 -16.03 -15.92
C GLU A 302 8.09 -14.95 -15.25
N ILE A 303 7.47 -14.06 -16.01
CA ILE A 303 6.51 -13.04 -15.53
C ILE A 303 5.25 -13.15 -16.38
N ILE A 304 4.08 -13.14 -15.74
CA ILE A 304 2.80 -13.22 -16.47
C ILE A 304 2.40 -11.84 -16.95
N ALA A 305 2.48 -10.82 -16.09
CA ALA A 305 1.94 -9.50 -16.41
C ALA A 305 2.57 -8.37 -15.59
N LEU A 306 2.67 -7.19 -16.19
CA LEU A 306 3.01 -5.91 -15.55
C LEU A 306 1.91 -4.90 -15.78
N LYS A 307 1.54 -4.17 -14.73
CA LYS A 307 0.68 -2.98 -14.84
C LYS A 307 1.39 -1.82 -14.17
N GLN A 308 1.40 -0.67 -14.85
CA GLN A 308 1.86 0.58 -14.28
C GLN A 308 0.67 1.52 -14.12
N TYR A 309 0.53 2.11 -12.94
CA TYR A 309 -0.42 3.21 -12.70
C TYR A 309 0.22 4.25 -11.77
N ARG A 310 -0.18 5.50 -11.94
CA ARG A 310 0.32 6.65 -11.20
C ARG A 310 -0.75 7.08 -10.20
N LEU A 311 -0.38 7.07 -8.93
CA LEU A 311 -1.18 7.63 -7.84
C LEU A 311 -0.62 9.01 -7.57
N ASP A 312 -1.35 10.04 -8.00
CA ASP A 312 -0.88 11.42 -8.12
C ASP A 312 0.29 11.57 -9.11
N ASN A 313 0.52 12.78 -9.64
CA ASN A 313 1.54 13.07 -10.66
C ASN A 313 3.00 12.71 -10.29
N GLN A 314 3.26 12.08 -9.14
CA GLN A 314 4.59 11.75 -8.64
C GLN A 314 4.80 10.28 -8.22
N ILE A 315 3.78 9.54 -7.77
CA ILE A 315 3.99 8.18 -7.23
C ILE A 315 3.63 7.15 -8.28
N GLU A 316 4.65 6.60 -8.92
CA GLU A 316 4.49 5.44 -9.80
C GLU A 316 4.33 4.16 -8.99
N THR A 317 3.35 3.35 -9.36
CA THR A 317 3.15 2.02 -8.80
C THR A 317 3.14 0.99 -9.91
N ILE A 318 3.83 -0.11 -9.67
CA ILE A 318 3.96 -1.19 -10.63
C ILE A 318 3.52 -2.48 -9.96
N GLU A 319 2.49 -3.07 -10.52
CA GLU A 319 2.00 -4.39 -10.13
C GLU A 319 2.56 -5.45 -11.07
N ILE A 320 2.99 -6.54 -10.49
CA ILE A 320 3.66 -7.64 -11.18
C ILE A 320 2.94 -8.92 -10.79
N LEU A 321 2.36 -9.60 -11.78
CA LEU A 321 1.85 -10.96 -11.61
C LEU A 321 2.96 -11.93 -11.99
N ILE A 322 3.41 -12.71 -11.00
CA ILE A 322 4.51 -13.66 -11.16
C ILE A 322 3.97 -15.06 -10.91
N PRO A 323 4.19 -16.03 -11.81
CA PRO A 323 3.81 -17.41 -11.56
C PRO A 323 4.54 -17.96 -10.34
N ASN A 324 3.82 -18.76 -9.57
CA ASN A 324 4.27 -19.28 -8.28
C ASN A 324 5.60 -20.06 -8.38
N GLN A 325 5.84 -20.72 -9.50
CA GLN A 325 7.07 -21.47 -9.80
C GLN A 325 8.31 -20.54 -9.85
N ASN A 326 8.17 -19.38 -10.48
CA ASN A 326 9.27 -18.43 -10.74
C ASN A 326 9.39 -17.33 -9.68
N LEU A 327 8.38 -17.18 -8.82
CA LEU A 327 8.29 -16.14 -7.79
C LEU A 327 9.56 -16.00 -6.95
N LYS A 328 10.12 -17.11 -6.46
CA LYS A 328 11.32 -17.06 -5.61
C LYS A 328 12.56 -16.58 -6.38
N LYS A 329 12.70 -16.94 -7.65
CA LYS A 329 13.83 -16.53 -8.50
C LYS A 329 13.77 -15.02 -8.72
N ILE A 330 12.61 -14.53 -9.15
CA ILE A 330 12.39 -13.11 -9.47
C ILE A 330 12.43 -12.25 -8.22
N TRP A 331 11.78 -12.66 -7.14
CA TRP A 331 11.83 -11.95 -5.86
C TRP A 331 13.27 -11.72 -5.39
N ASN A 332 14.12 -12.73 -5.49
CA ASN A 332 15.53 -12.61 -5.10
C ASN A 332 16.32 -11.71 -6.05
N LYS A 333 16.02 -11.70 -7.36
CA LYS A 333 16.62 -10.76 -8.33
C LYS A 333 16.24 -9.31 -8.00
N ILE A 334 14.95 -9.02 -7.85
CA ILE A 334 14.40 -7.68 -7.56
C ILE A 334 14.92 -7.13 -6.22
N ASN A 335 14.97 -7.97 -5.19
CA ASN A 335 15.32 -7.56 -3.82
C ASN A 335 16.78 -7.87 -3.42
N ALA A 336 17.64 -8.19 -4.39
CA ALA A 336 19.06 -8.41 -4.15
C ALA A 336 19.70 -7.18 -3.48
N ASN A 337 20.19 -7.35 -2.25
CA ASN A 337 20.74 -6.30 -1.38
C ASN A 337 19.78 -5.16 -0.99
N MET A 338 18.48 -5.28 -1.28
CA MET A 338 17.48 -4.22 -1.03
C MET A 338 16.40 -4.62 -0.03
N ALA A 339 16.67 -5.59 0.85
CA ALA A 339 15.70 -6.08 1.82
C ALA A 339 15.20 -5.03 2.84
N HIS A 340 15.90 -3.89 2.97
CA HIS A 340 15.49 -2.77 3.83
C HIS A 340 14.42 -1.88 3.19
N LEU A 341 14.26 -1.96 1.86
CA LEU A 341 13.23 -1.28 1.07
C LEU A 341 12.00 -2.18 0.82
N VAL A 342 11.93 -3.31 1.52
CA VAL A 342 10.75 -4.18 1.50
C VAL A 342 9.86 -3.80 2.69
N GLY A 343 8.59 -3.52 2.41
CA GLY A 343 7.58 -3.23 3.42
C GLY A 343 6.72 -4.47 3.73
N GLY A 344 6.14 -4.49 4.92
CA GLY A 344 5.09 -5.44 5.30
C GLY A 344 3.69 -4.84 5.19
N LEU A 345 2.67 -5.59 5.62
CA LEU A 345 1.27 -5.15 5.60
C LEU A 345 1.06 -3.88 6.44
N ARG A 346 1.64 -3.80 7.64
CA ARG A 346 1.57 -2.60 8.50
C ARG A 346 2.15 -1.37 7.81
N ASP A 347 3.25 -1.55 7.09
CA ASP A 347 3.90 -0.43 6.41
C ASP A 347 3.02 0.05 5.25
N LEU A 348 2.28 -0.86 4.60
CA LEU A 348 1.30 -0.53 3.56
C LEU A 348 0.10 0.22 4.15
N GLU A 349 -0.42 -0.19 5.31
CA GLU A 349 -1.48 0.52 6.06
C GLU A 349 -1.09 1.95 6.46
N VAL A 350 0.18 2.21 6.76
CA VAL A 350 0.62 3.60 7.02
C VAL A 350 0.62 4.41 5.72
N MET A 351 0.97 3.78 4.59
CA MET A 351 1.00 4.47 3.30
C MET A 351 -0.39 4.80 2.76
N THR A 352 -1.43 4.02 3.10
CA THR A 352 -2.81 4.26 2.63
C THR A 352 -3.32 5.65 3.02
N VAL A 353 -2.93 6.15 4.19
CA VAL A 353 -3.29 7.49 4.69
C VAL A 353 -2.55 8.61 3.93
N ASP A 354 -1.34 8.34 3.44
CA ASP A 354 -0.55 9.32 2.69
C ASP A 354 -0.91 9.36 1.19
N THR A 355 -1.43 8.26 0.65
CA THR A 355 -1.80 8.09 -0.78
C THR A 355 -3.31 8.12 -1.02
N ASN A 356 -4.12 8.30 0.03
CA ASN A 356 -5.59 8.17 -0.01
C ASN A 356 -6.08 6.88 -0.69
N THR A 357 -5.27 5.82 -0.69
CA THR A 357 -5.64 4.53 -1.28
C THR A 357 -6.23 3.64 -0.22
N LEU A 358 -7.37 3.00 -0.48
CA LEU A 358 -7.97 2.07 0.48
C LEU A 358 -7.30 0.70 0.44
N LEU A 359 -7.38 -0.05 1.55
CA LEU A 359 -6.80 -1.39 1.69
C LEU A 359 -7.85 -2.38 2.16
N TYR A 360 -8.48 -3.07 1.22
CA TYR A 360 -9.43 -4.13 1.54
C TYR A 360 -8.74 -5.33 2.21
N PRO A 361 -9.37 -5.97 3.22
CA PRO A 361 -10.60 -5.55 3.92
C PRO A 361 -10.35 -4.60 5.10
N ARG A 362 -9.12 -4.26 5.49
CA ARG A 362 -8.84 -3.62 6.79
C ARG A 362 -9.13 -2.13 6.88
N ILE A 363 -8.96 -1.38 5.79
CA ILE A 363 -9.03 0.08 5.76
C ILE A 363 -9.87 0.53 4.57
N GLY A 364 -10.89 1.32 4.82
CA GLY A 364 -11.84 1.86 3.88
C GLY A 364 -13.02 0.94 3.57
N TYR A 365 -13.25 -0.14 4.33
CA TYR A 365 -14.20 -1.21 3.97
C TYR A 365 -15.02 -1.74 5.15
N ARG A 366 -15.36 -0.89 6.14
CA ARG A 366 -16.18 -1.32 7.30
C ARG A 366 -17.57 -1.86 6.93
N ASP A 367 -18.17 -1.34 5.88
CA ASP A 367 -19.46 -1.81 5.33
C ASP A 367 -19.37 -3.14 4.57
N CYS A 368 -18.18 -3.72 4.37
CA CYS A 368 -18.07 -4.99 3.64
C CYS A 368 -18.56 -6.18 4.47
N MET A 369 -19.13 -7.17 3.79
CA MET A 369 -19.72 -8.37 4.39
C MET A 369 -18.81 -9.01 5.45
N PHE A 370 -17.53 -9.23 5.08
CA PHE A 370 -16.54 -9.86 5.97
C PHE A 370 -16.28 -9.10 7.28
N ASN A 371 -16.34 -7.77 7.24
CA ASN A 371 -16.09 -6.95 8.43
C ASN A 371 -17.32 -6.83 9.33
N ARG A 372 -18.53 -6.90 8.74
CA ARG A 372 -19.79 -6.95 9.51
C ARG A 372 -19.83 -8.18 10.42
N ASP A 373 -19.52 -9.35 9.87
CA ASP A 373 -19.59 -10.64 10.59
C ASP A 373 -18.62 -10.73 11.79
N LYS A 374 -17.50 -9.99 11.72
CA LYS A 374 -16.44 -10.09 12.73
C LYS A 374 -16.63 -9.20 13.94
N ASN A 375 -17.38 -8.12 13.79
CA ASN A 375 -17.44 -7.03 14.75
C ASN A 375 -18.89 -6.68 15.16
N PRO A 376 -19.73 -7.67 15.58
CA PRO A 376 -21.11 -7.39 15.99
C PRO A 376 -21.20 -6.53 17.25
N ASN A 377 -20.14 -6.47 18.07
CA ASN A 377 -20.17 -5.82 19.39
C ASN A 377 -19.60 -4.39 19.40
N THR A 378 -18.81 -3.98 18.40
CA THR A 378 -18.30 -2.59 18.30
C THR A 378 -19.35 -1.60 17.79
N SER A 379 -20.42 -2.09 17.16
CA SER A 379 -21.59 -1.28 16.78
C SER A 379 -22.51 -0.94 17.97
N CYS A 380 -22.44 -1.71 19.07
CA CYS A 380 -23.35 -1.56 20.21
C CYS A 380 -23.03 -0.38 21.13
N ALA A 381 -21.82 0.18 21.12
CA ALA A 381 -21.47 1.23 22.08
C ALA A 381 -22.00 2.62 21.70
N ILE A 382 -22.21 2.93 20.40
CA ILE A 382 -22.37 4.34 19.92
C ILE A 382 -23.46 4.50 18.82
N GLY A 383 -24.31 3.50 18.55
CA GLY A 383 -25.48 3.67 17.67
C GLY A 383 -25.22 3.70 16.15
N PHE A 384 -23.99 3.43 15.69
CA PHE A 384 -23.71 3.16 14.27
C PHE A 384 -23.84 1.65 13.99
N ASN A 385 -25.06 1.18 13.75
CA ASN A 385 -25.25 -0.14 13.13
C ASN A 385 -24.90 -0.05 11.64
N PHE A 386 -23.99 -0.90 11.17
CA PHE A 386 -23.55 -0.97 9.77
C PHE A 386 -24.37 -1.96 8.93
N GLU A 387 -25.29 -2.73 9.53
CA GLU A 387 -26.11 -3.72 8.82
C GLU A 387 -26.91 -3.11 7.66
N ASN A 388 -27.43 -1.90 7.84
CA ASN A 388 -28.21 -1.18 6.83
C ASN A 388 -27.54 0.13 6.40
N LYS A 389 -26.21 0.23 6.47
CA LYS A 389 -25.47 1.41 5.99
C LYS A 389 -24.47 1.02 4.92
N TYR A 390 -24.20 1.93 4.00
CA TYR A 390 -23.20 1.73 2.95
C TYR A 390 -22.28 2.96 2.84
N ILE A 391 -21.04 2.75 2.40
CA ILE A 391 -20.03 3.82 2.32
C ILE A 391 -19.80 4.22 0.86
N ILE A 392 -19.94 5.52 0.59
CA ILE A 392 -19.68 6.13 -0.70
C ILE A 392 -18.17 6.28 -0.88
N ARG A 393 -17.67 5.75 -2.01
CA ARG A 393 -16.24 5.75 -2.39
C ARG A 393 -15.98 6.29 -3.80
N SER A 394 -17.03 6.66 -4.53
CA SER A 394 -16.88 7.14 -5.90
C SER A 394 -16.12 8.46 -5.90
N HIS A 395 -15.01 8.48 -6.63
CA HIS A 395 -14.18 9.67 -6.75
C HIS A 395 -14.95 10.85 -7.37
N GLU A 396 -15.89 10.58 -8.28
CA GLU A 396 -16.75 11.60 -8.88
C GLU A 396 -17.59 12.32 -7.82
N ILE A 397 -18.28 11.57 -6.95
CA ILE A 397 -19.08 12.13 -5.86
C ILE A 397 -18.18 12.84 -4.84
N LEU A 398 -17.03 12.25 -4.48
CA LEU A 398 -16.09 12.89 -3.56
C LEU A 398 -15.50 14.19 -4.13
N SER A 399 -15.17 14.23 -5.43
CA SER A 399 -14.68 15.45 -6.08
C SER A 399 -15.76 16.53 -6.22
N SER A 400 -17.03 16.12 -6.31
CA SER A 400 -18.15 17.06 -6.28
C SER A 400 -18.30 17.74 -4.91
N LEU A 401 -17.95 17.06 -3.81
CA LEU A 401 -17.95 17.68 -2.46
C LEU A 401 -16.93 18.80 -2.33
N ASP A 402 -15.76 18.67 -2.98
CA ASP A 402 -14.73 19.72 -2.95
C ASP A 402 -15.15 20.97 -3.73
N THR A 403 -16.08 20.84 -4.68
CA THR A 403 -16.51 21.93 -5.58
C THR A 403 -17.83 22.57 -5.15
N TYR A 404 -18.74 21.79 -4.55
CA TYR A 404 -20.05 22.27 -4.12
C TYR A 404 -20.11 22.38 -2.60
N HIS A 405 -20.25 23.61 -2.09
CA HIS A 405 -20.50 23.87 -0.66
C HIS A 405 -21.94 23.56 -0.20
N SER A 406 -22.72 22.82 -1.00
CA SER A 406 -24.13 22.48 -0.75
C SER A 406 -24.36 20.98 -0.95
N VAL A 407 -24.87 20.29 0.09
CA VAL A 407 -25.12 18.84 0.08
C VAL A 407 -26.30 18.46 -0.82
N ASP A 408 -27.27 19.35 -1.01
CA ASP A 408 -28.52 19.10 -1.77
C ASP A 408 -28.29 18.58 -3.20
N LYS A 409 -27.28 19.11 -3.91
CA LYS A 409 -26.96 18.68 -5.27
C LYS A 409 -26.38 17.27 -5.34
N ILE A 410 -25.81 16.81 -4.24
CA ILE A 410 -25.12 15.52 -4.12
C ILE A 410 -26.13 14.43 -3.74
N VAL A 411 -27.09 14.77 -2.87
CA VAL A 411 -28.18 13.88 -2.45
C VAL A 411 -28.94 13.32 -3.65
N CYS A 412 -29.15 14.12 -4.70
CA CYS A 412 -29.83 13.69 -5.92
C CYS A 412 -29.16 12.49 -6.64
N ASN A 413 -27.85 12.30 -6.47
CA ASN A 413 -27.09 11.24 -7.11
C ASN A 413 -26.88 10.02 -6.19
N ILE A 414 -27.38 10.07 -4.96
CA ILE A 414 -27.17 9.06 -3.92
C ILE A 414 -28.44 8.24 -3.76
N ILE A 415 -28.29 6.92 -3.74
CA ILE A 415 -29.41 5.98 -3.58
C ILE A 415 -29.66 5.78 -2.08
N ASP A 416 -30.79 6.19 -1.54
CA ASP A 416 -31.07 6.13 -0.09
C ASP A 416 -30.06 6.95 0.76
N PRO A 417 -30.21 8.29 0.79
CA PRO A 417 -29.29 9.19 1.47
C PRO A 417 -29.31 9.06 3.00
N GLU A 418 -30.39 8.55 3.61
CA GLU A 418 -30.49 8.43 5.07
C GLU A 418 -29.48 7.42 5.63
N ASN A 419 -29.22 6.37 4.87
CA ASN A 419 -28.36 5.25 5.24
C ASN A 419 -26.93 5.35 4.66
N ALA A 420 -26.66 6.39 3.87
CA ALA A 420 -25.39 6.58 3.22
C ALA A 420 -24.36 7.26 4.14
N LEU A 421 -23.15 6.72 4.11
CA LEU A 421 -21.99 7.24 4.83
C LEU A 421 -20.93 7.70 3.83
N ILE A 422 -20.24 8.79 4.15
CA ILE A 422 -19.17 9.35 3.32
C ILE A 422 -17.83 9.09 4.00
N GLN A 423 -16.87 8.61 3.21
CA GLN A 423 -15.51 8.51 3.65
C GLN A 423 -14.82 9.88 3.58
N VAL A 424 -14.22 10.29 4.70
CA VAL A 424 -13.52 11.57 4.82
C VAL A 424 -12.10 11.38 5.32
N MET A 425 -11.23 12.33 4.97
CA MET A 425 -9.91 12.46 5.60
C MET A 425 -9.99 13.48 6.72
N VAL A 426 -9.59 13.09 7.93
CA VAL A 426 -9.58 13.93 9.12
C VAL A 426 -8.14 14.26 9.48
N ASP A 427 -7.81 15.55 9.43
CA ASP A 427 -6.49 16.06 9.80
C ASP A 427 -6.53 16.59 11.23
N TYR A 428 -5.63 16.09 12.09
CA TYR A 428 -5.56 16.47 13.49
C TYR A 428 -4.55 17.60 13.69
N LEU A 429 -4.98 18.67 14.35
CA LEU A 429 -4.07 19.73 14.80
C LEU A 429 -3.11 19.22 15.89
N ARG A 430 -3.64 18.46 16.86
CA ARG A 430 -2.88 17.83 17.96
C ARG A 430 -3.46 16.46 18.30
N GLY A 431 -2.62 15.56 18.82
CA GLY A 431 -3.02 14.22 19.25
C GLY A 431 -2.74 13.11 18.25
N THR A 432 -3.04 11.88 18.65
CA THR A 432 -2.91 10.69 17.80
C THR A 432 -4.27 10.00 17.69
N PRO A 433 -4.80 9.81 16.47
CA PRO A 433 -6.05 9.11 16.27
C PRO A 433 -5.89 7.63 16.63
N ASN A 434 -6.87 7.09 17.33
CA ASN A 434 -7.05 5.67 17.50
C ASN A 434 -8.13 5.15 16.54
N THR A 435 -8.13 3.83 16.35
CA THR A 435 -9.19 3.14 15.63
C THR A 435 -10.47 3.18 16.46
N ASP A 436 -11.60 3.46 15.81
CA ASP A 436 -12.93 3.55 16.39
C ASP A 436 -13.16 4.78 17.31
N ASP A 437 -12.29 5.81 17.21
CA ASP A 437 -12.55 7.12 17.82
C ASP A 437 -13.79 7.78 17.18
N ILE A 438 -14.54 8.57 17.97
CA ILE A 438 -15.79 9.21 17.53
C ILE A 438 -15.50 10.60 16.97
N ILE A 439 -16.16 10.92 15.85
CA ILE A 439 -16.18 12.27 15.29
C ILE A 439 -17.41 12.97 15.83
N ILE A 440 -17.20 14.09 16.53
CA ILE A 440 -18.26 14.87 17.17
C ILE A 440 -18.36 16.27 16.57
N VAL A 441 -19.58 16.83 16.58
CA VAL A 441 -19.88 18.22 16.22
C VAL A 441 -20.63 18.89 17.38
N PRO A 442 -20.32 20.15 17.75
CA PRO A 442 -21.06 20.86 18.78
C PRO A 442 -22.53 21.09 18.40
N LYS A 443 -23.46 20.89 19.34
CA LYS A 443 -24.91 21.06 19.13
C LYS A 443 -25.33 22.53 18.99
N SER A 444 -24.60 23.45 19.61
CA SER A 444 -24.83 24.90 19.52
C SER A 444 -23.55 25.63 19.04
N LEU A 445 -23.75 26.76 18.35
CA LEU A 445 -22.68 27.61 17.83
C LEU A 445 -21.84 28.27 18.94
N ASP A 446 -22.38 28.36 20.15
CA ASP A 446 -21.74 29.02 21.29
C ASP A 446 -20.57 28.22 21.88
N HIS A 447 -20.52 26.90 21.65
CA HIS A 447 -19.44 26.01 22.10
C HIS A 447 -18.36 25.77 21.05
N LEU A 448 -18.33 26.60 20.01
CA LEU A 448 -17.19 26.68 19.11
C LEU A 448 -15.96 27.13 19.91
N SER A 449 -15.17 26.17 20.39
CA SER A 449 -13.86 26.47 20.97
C SER A 449 -13.10 27.30 19.94
N ILE A 450 -12.82 28.56 20.29
CA ILE A 450 -12.02 29.48 19.51
C ILE A 450 -10.62 28.86 19.42
N SER A 451 -10.38 28.07 18.37
CA SER A 451 -9.02 27.74 17.99
C SER A 451 -8.45 29.01 17.36
N THR A 452 -7.65 29.72 18.13
CA THR A 452 -6.85 30.86 17.69
C THR A 452 -5.99 30.43 16.51
N ASP A 453 -6.41 30.78 15.30
CA ASP A 453 -5.56 30.84 14.11
C ASP A 453 -4.79 32.18 14.05
N ASP A 454 -4.78 32.94 15.15
CA ASP A 454 -3.89 34.09 15.29
C ASP A 454 -2.47 33.61 15.47
N GLY A 455 -1.58 34.10 14.60
CA GLY A 455 -0.18 33.70 14.42
C GLY A 455 0.76 33.96 15.59
N ASP A 456 0.29 33.93 16.84
CA ASP A 456 1.12 34.06 18.03
C ASP A 456 1.43 32.70 18.66
N CYS A 457 2.69 32.33 18.50
CA CYS A 457 3.35 31.20 19.11
C CYS A 457 3.32 31.31 20.66
N LEU A 458 2.27 30.81 21.30
CA LEU A 458 2.35 30.39 22.70
C LEU A 458 1.74 29.00 22.88
N LYS A 459 2.56 28.12 23.46
CA LYS A 459 2.21 26.77 23.88
C LYS A 459 1.09 26.84 24.93
N THR A 460 -0.16 26.77 24.50
CA THR A 460 -1.27 26.45 25.40
C THR A 460 -1.29 24.93 25.57
N GLU A 461 -0.59 24.46 26.60
CA GLU A 461 -0.53 23.05 27.02
C GLU A 461 -1.79 22.59 27.78
N ASN A 462 -2.76 23.49 27.99
CA ASN A 462 -3.97 23.20 28.75
C ASN A 462 -5.22 23.42 27.90
N ILE A 463 -5.47 22.54 26.91
CA ILE A 463 -6.85 22.27 26.52
C ILE A 463 -7.39 21.39 27.65
N ILE A 464 -8.01 22.04 28.62
CA ILE A 464 -8.66 21.38 29.75
C ILE A 464 -9.74 20.46 29.17
N ASN A 465 -9.66 19.17 29.49
CA ASN A 465 -10.70 18.16 29.26
C ASN A 465 -11.93 18.48 30.13
N THR A 466 -12.65 19.55 29.79
CA THR A 466 -14.01 19.80 30.29
C THR A 466 -14.87 20.13 29.09
N VAL A 467 -15.05 19.13 28.24
CA VAL A 467 -16.16 19.12 27.29
C VAL A 467 -17.21 18.22 27.93
N ASN A 468 -18.35 18.78 28.31
CA ASN A 468 -19.50 17.96 28.69
C ASN A 468 -19.95 17.23 27.42
N ASP A 469 -19.94 15.89 27.44
CA ASP A 469 -20.32 15.06 26.28
C ASP A 469 -21.77 15.33 25.83
N ASP A 470 -22.61 15.90 26.70
CA ASP A 470 -24.00 16.26 26.41
C ASP A 470 -24.17 17.38 25.37
N ASP A 471 -23.17 18.25 25.19
CA ASP A 471 -23.23 19.40 24.26
C ASP A 471 -22.78 19.06 22.84
N HIS A 472 -22.36 17.82 22.60
CA HIS A 472 -21.80 17.36 21.33
C HIS A 472 -22.61 16.21 20.74
N GLU A 473 -22.72 16.18 19.42
CA GLU A 473 -23.42 15.14 18.69
C GLU A 473 -22.42 14.28 17.90
N PRO A 474 -22.47 12.94 18.03
CA PRO A 474 -21.63 12.05 17.24
C PRO A 474 -22.11 12.02 15.79
N ILE A 475 -21.25 12.45 14.87
CA ILE A 475 -21.54 12.49 13.44
C ILE A 475 -20.86 11.37 12.65
N GLY A 476 -19.86 10.72 13.23
CA GLY A 476 -19.05 9.74 12.52
C GLY A 476 -18.06 8.97 13.39
N LEU A 477 -17.28 8.13 12.74
CA LEU A 477 -16.30 7.24 13.36
C LEU A 477 -14.99 7.24 12.57
N ILE A 478 -13.87 7.07 13.27
CA ILE A 478 -12.56 6.93 12.68
C ILE A 478 -12.26 5.45 12.44
N GLU A 479 -12.01 5.11 11.18
CA GLU A 479 -11.69 3.74 10.79
C GLU A 479 -10.23 3.40 11.05
N TYR A 480 -9.32 4.29 10.63
CA TYR A 480 -7.88 4.10 10.77
C TYR A 480 -7.15 5.43 10.85
N GLY A 481 -6.26 5.57 11.84
CA GLY A 481 -5.49 6.77 12.08
C GLY A 481 -4.00 6.49 12.19
N CYS A 482 -3.17 7.37 11.62
CA CYS A 482 -1.72 7.30 11.79
C CYS A 482 -1.05 8.67 11.63
N PHE A 483 0.21 8.78 12.06
CA PHE A 483 1.00 9.98 11.82
C PHE A 483 1.47 10.04 10.36
N SER A 484 1.02 11.07 9.62
CA SER A 484 1.45 11.31 8.24
C SER A 484 2.86 11.89 8.23
N MET A 485 3.80 11.13 7.64
CA MET A 485 5.16 11.63 7.45
C MET A 485 5.23 12.65 6.30
N ARG A 486 4.20 12.71 5.44
CA ARG A 486 4.06 13.69 4.34
C ARG A 486 3.66 15.05 4.85
N MET A 487 2.63 15.12 5.69
CA MET A 487 2.08 16.38 6.17
C MET A 487 2.56 16.77 7.56
N ALA A 488 3.34 15.91 8.22
CA ALA A 488 3.93 16.13 9.55
C ALA A 488 2.91 16.35 10.69
N HIS A 489 1.68 15.89 10.51
CA HIS A 489 0.64 15.83 11.54
C HIS A 489 -0.11 14.50 11.46
N SER A 490 -0.95 14.22 12.45
CA SER A 490 -1.73 12.98 12.48
C SER A 490 -2.92 13.09 11.54
N ARG A 491 -3.12 12.06 10.72
CA ARG A 491 -4.24 11.97 9.77
C ARG A 491 -5.02 10.69 10.01
N ALA A 492 -6.31 10.73 9.77
CA ALA A 492 -7.17 9.58 9.89
C ALA A 492 -8.14 9.49 8.72
N ILE A 493 -8.51 8.26 8.40
CA ILE A 493 -9.63 7.94 7.52
C ILE A 493 -10.84 7.79 8.43
N GLY A 494 -11.81 8.67 8.26
CA GLY A 494 -13.07 8.69 8.98
C GLY A 494 -14.25 8.38 8.06
N ILE A 495 -15.39 8.09 8.69
CA ILE A 495 -16.66 7.84 8.05
C ILE A 495 -17.69 8.72 8.75
N ILE A 496 -18.43 9.52 8.00
CA ILE A 496 -19.41 10.49 8.53
C ILE A 496 -20.77 10.26 7.84
N SER A 497 -21.89 10.49 8.54
CA SER A 497 -23.23 10.47 7.92
C SER A 497 -23.47 11.70 7.06
N LEU A 498 -24.32 11.61 6.04
CA LEU A 498 -24.69 12.79 5.22
C LEU A 498 -25.26 13.93 6.08
N GLN A 499 -26.16 13.62 7.02
CA GLN A 499 -26.69 14.59 7.97
C GLN A 499 -25.59 15.23 8.84
N GLY A 500 -24.59 14.44 9.25
CA GLY A 500 -23.43 14.93 9.99
C GLY A 500 -22.55 15.86 9.16
N LEU A 501 -22.41 15.57 7.86
CA LEU A 501 -21.68 16.40 6.92
C LEU A 501 -22.38 17.75 6.66
N GLU A 502 -23.71 17.76 6.54
CA GLU A 502 -24.51 18.98 6.46
C GLU A 502 -24.29 19.87 7.67
N LYS A 503 -24.37 19.29 8.88
CA LYS A 503 -24.09 20.01 10.13
C LYS A 503 -22.68 20.58 10.16
N LEU A 504 -21.68 19.82 9.69
CA LEU A 504 -20.30 20.28 9.61
C LEU A 504 -20.14 21.46 8.64
N PHE A 505 -20.79 21.42 7.48
CA PHE A 505 -20.80 22.55 6.55
C PHE A 505 -21.45 23.80 7.16
N MET A 506 -22.58 23.65 7.85
CA MET A 506 -23.25 24.76 8.54
C MET A 506 -22.35 25.41 9.59
N VAL A 507 -21.64 24.61 10.39
CA VAL A 507 -20.68 25.11 11.38
C VAL A 507 -19.52 25.86 10.70
N ASN A 508 -19.00 25.35 9.59
CA ASN A 508 -17.90 26.00 8.86
C ASN A 508 -18.31 27.30 8.17
N GLN A 509 -19.50 27.37 7.57
CA GLN A 509 -20.02 28.61 6.98
C GLN A 509 -20.23 29.70 8.04
N ASN A 510 -20.69 29.32 9.23
CA ASN A 510 -20.87 30.28 10.33
C ASN A 510 -19.53 30.73 10.93
N ARG A 511 -18.49 29.87 10.94
CA ARG A 511 -17.12 30.27 11.31
C ARG A 511 -16.58 31.34 10.38
N THR A 512 -16.69 31.16 9.06
CA THR A 512 -16.20 32.16 8.11
C THR A 512 -16.99 33.46 8.23
N ALA A 513 -18.31 33.40 8.40
CA ALA A 513 -19.15 34.58 8.64
C ALA A 513 -18.75 35.35 9.90
N ASN A 514 -18.49 34.66 11.02
CA ASN A 514 -18.06 35.30 12.28
C ASN A 514 -16.66 35.93 12.19
N VAL A 515 -15.74 35.38 11.38
CA VAL A 515 -14.43 36.00 11.11
C VAL A 515 -14.60 37.31 10.33
N TYR A 516 -15.54 37.39 9.39
CA TYR A 516 -15.86 38.63 8.68
C TYR A 516 -16.61 39.67 9.53
N ILE A 517 -17.41 39.24 10.51
CA ILE A 517 -18.12 40.13 11.43
C ILE A 517 -17.16 40.74 12.49
N GLY A 518 -15.99 40.11 12.73
CA GLY A 518 -14.99 40.57 13.70
C GLY A 518 -14.10 41.75 13.26
N GLN A 519 -14.14 42.20 12.00
CA GLN A 519 -13.29 43.30 11.51
C GLN A 519 -14.00 44.67 11.41
N ASN A 520 -15.28 44.77 11.78
CA ASN A 520 -16.01 46.04 11.75
C ASN A 520 -16.65 46.36 13.11
N LYS A 521 -15.83 46.70 14.10
CA LYS A 521 -16.23 47.58 15.21
C LYS A 521 -15.05 48.48 15.65
N ILE A 522 -15.09 49.68 15.07
CA ILE A 522 -14.48 50.98 15.44
C ILE A 522 -12.94 51.06 15.41
#